data_AF-A0A4Y2CB03-F1
#
_entry.id   AF-A0A4Y2CB03-F1
#
_cell.length_a   1.000
_cell.length_b   1.000
_cell.length_c   1.000
_cell.angle_alpha   90.00
_cell.angle_beta   90.00
_cell.angle_gamma   90.00
#
_symmetry.space_group_name_H-M   'P 1'
#
loop_
_entity.id
_entity.type
_entity.pdbx_description
1 polymer ?
#
loop_
_entity_poly.entity_id
_entity_poly.type
_entity_poly.pdbx_seq_one_letter_code
_entity_poly.pdbx_strand_id
1 'polypeptide(L)'
;MPVVNIQDSERYYLRLLLSRKLGAVSFDDLKTVDGIVCNTFQQARKMQGLLEEDQHWYDTLNEAIQTRAPFQLRSLFATIGDFGKVNDIPELWFRYKDALSEDFVRQYSEDSGPQYVNLQKLRSFLSIII
;
A
#
# COMPACT_ATOMS: atom_id res chain seq x y z
N MET A 1 -15.92 14.39 -1.97
CA MET A 1 -15.44 13.18 -1.25
C MET A 1 -14.46 13.63 -0.18
N PRO A 2 -14.55 13.20 1.09
CA PRO A 2 -13.64 13.68 2.12
C PRO A 2 -12.25 13.11 1.86
N VAL A 3 -11.28 14.00 1.68
CA VAL A 3 -9.86 13.67 1.54
C VAL A 3 -9.40 13.05 2.85
N VAL A 4 -9.03 11.77 2.83
CA VAL A 4 -8.39 11.10 3.97
C VAL A 4 -7.01 11.76 4.12
N ASN A 5 -6.82 12.48 5.23
CA ASN A 5 -5.54 13.10 5.55
C ASN A 5 -4.50 12.00 5.84
N ILE A 6 -3.41 11.99 5.08
CA ILE A 6 -2.29 11.03 5.19
C ILE A 6 -1.59 11.14 6.55
N GLN A 7 -1.74 12.26 7.27
CA GLN A 7 -1.16 12.48 8.60
C GLN A 7 -1.83 11.68 9.73
N ASP A 8 -2.84 10.86 9.43
CA ASP A 8 -3.61 10.13 10.44
C ASP A 8 -3.46 8.60 10.31
N SER A 9 -2.23 8.17 10.03
CA SER A 9 -1.87 6.76 9.86
C SER A 9 -2.38 5.89 11.02
N GLU A 10 -2.25 6.35 12.26
CA GLU A 10 -2.73 5.62 13.44
C GLU A 10 -4.25 5.45 13.46
N ARG A 11 -5.04 6.44 12.98
CA ARG A 11 -6.50 6.28 12.85
C ARG A 11 -6.88 5.30 11.74
N TYR A 12 -6.10 5.23 10.68
CA TYR A 12 -6.27 4.20 9.65
C TYR A 12 -6.07 2.80 10.24
N TYR A 13 -4.97 2.56 10.95
CA TYR A 13 -4.69 1.26 11.56
C TYR A 13 -5.68 0.91 12.67
N LEU A 14 -6.15 1.89 13.46
CA LEU A 14 -7.21 1.68 14.44
C LEU A 14 -8.50 1.16 13.78
N ARG A 15 -8.97 1.79 12.69
CA ARG A 15 -10.16 1.33 11.95
C ARG A 15 -9.99 -0.10 11.44
N LEU A 16 -8.79 -0.44 11.00
CA LEU A 16 -8.46 -1.76 10.48
C LEU A 16 -8.38 -2.84 11.57
N LEU A 17 -7.93 -2.50 12.77
CA LEU A 17 -7.96 -3.40 13.93
C LEU A 17 -9.39 -3.64 14.42
N LEU A 18 -10.21 -2.58 14.45
CA LEU A 18 -11.62 -2.66 14.84
C LEU A 18 -12.46 -3.51 13.89
N SER A 19 -12.14 -3.53 12.59
CA SER A 19 -12.85 -4.37 11.64
C SER A 19 -12.53 -5.87 11.76
N ARG A 20 -11.39 -6.23 12.37
CA ARG A 20 -10.97 -7.63 12.58
C ARG A 20 -11.24 -8.15 14.00
N LYS A 21 -11.06 -7.32 15.03
CA LYS A 21 -11.16 -7.74 16.44
C LYS A 21 -12.52 -7.33 17.03
N LEU A 22 -13.49 -8.24 16.94
CA LEU A 22 -14.80 -8.10 17.60
C LEU A 22 -14.64 -8.20 19.13
N GLY A 23 -15.26 -7.27 19.86
CA GLY A 23 -15.36 -7.35 21.33
C GLY A 23 -14.13 -6.88 22.13
N ALA A 24 -13.21 -6.12 21.52
CA ALA A 24 -12.17 -5.44 22.29
C ALA A 24 -12.80 -4.45 23.29
N VAL A 25 -12.38 -4.47 24.56
CA VAL A 25 -12.94 -3.60 25.60
C VAL A 25 -12.04 -2.41 25.94
N SER A 26 -10.82 -2.37 25.39
CA SER A 26 -9.89 -1.24 25.53
C SER A 26 -8.99 -1.04 24.29
N PHE A 27 -8.32 0.11 24.21
CA PHE A 27 -7.28 0.34 23.19
C PHE A 27 -6.05 -0.55 23.38
N ASP A 28 -5.72 -0.89 24.62
CA ASP A 28 -4.62 -1.83 24.88
C ASP A 28 -4.99 -3.24 24.45
N ASP A 29 -6.25 -3.64 24.59
CA ASP A 29 -6.74 -4.90 24.02
C ASP A 29 -6.60 -4.89 22.50
N LEU A 30 -6.97 -3.80 21.82
CA LEU A 30 -6.80 -3.66 20.37
C LEU A 30 -5.32 -3.74 19.96
N LYS A 31 -4.41 -3.24 20.80
CA LYS A 31 -2.97 -3.30 20.57
C LYS A 31 -2.31 -4.61 21.03
N THR A 32 -3.06 -5.51 21.66
CA THR A 32 -2.53 -6.78 22.17
C THR A 32 -2.60 -7.86 21.09
N VAL A 33 -1.44 -8.41 20.75
CA VAL A 33 -1.25 -9.53 19.80
C VAL A 33 -0.41 -10.59 20.49
N ASP A 34 -0.90 -11.84 20.54
CA ASP A 34 -0.22 -12.98 21.20
C ASP A 34 0.25 -12.69 22.64
N GLY A 35 -0.54 -11.92 23.40
CA GLY A 35 -0.23 -11.54 24.78
C GLY A 35 0.76 -10.38 24.94
N ILE A 36 1.26 -9.80 23.84
CA ILE A 36 2.16 -8.65 23.83
C ILE A 36 1.38 -7.37 23.49
N VAL A 37 1.45 -6.36 24.37
CA VAL A 37 0.83 -5.05 24.14
C VAL A 37 1.77 -4.18 23.28
N CYS A 38 1.31 -3.77 22.11
CA CYS A 38 2.08 -2.88 21.22
C CYS A 38 1.94 -1.40 21.62
N ASN A 39 2.92 -0.60 21.20
CA ASN A 39 2.93 0.85 21.47
C ASN A 39 1.99 1.61 20.52
N THR A 40 1.86 1.15 19.27
CA THR A 40 1.03 1.80 18.24
C THR A 40 0.04 0.83 17.61
N PHE A 41 -1.05 1.36 17.04
CA PHE A 41 -2.02 0.57 16.28
C PHE A 41 -1.38 0.01 15.01
N GLN A 42 -0.47 0.76 14.38
CA GLN A 42 0.33 0.25 13.27
C GLN A 42 1.15 -0.98 13.68
N GLN A 43 1.82 -0.93 14.84
CA GLN A 43 2.66 -2.04 15.30
C GLN A 43 1.82 -3.28 15.62
N ALA A 44 0.68 -3.10 16.31
CA ALA A 44 -0.26 -4.18 16.57
C ALA A 44 -0.80 -4.79 15.27
N ARG A 45 -1.16 -3.93 14.31
CA ARG A 45 -1.65 -4.40 13.01
C ARG A 45 -0.57 -5.12 12.22
N LYS A 46 0.68 -4.62 12.24
CA LYS A 46 1.83 -5.29 11.64
C LYS A 46 2.09 -6.64 12.28
N MET A 47 2.02 -6.77 13.61
CA MET A 47 2.14 -8.07 14.29
C MET A 47 1.00 -9.03 13.93
N GLN A 48 -0.26 -8.57 13.80
CA GLN A 48 -1.37 -9.40 13.31
C GLN A 48 -1.20 -9.81 11.84
N GLY A 49 -0.64 -8.94 11.01
CA GLY A 49 -0.44 -9.15 9.56
C GLY A 49 0.81 -9.95 9.21
N LEU A 50 1.83 -9.94 10.08
CA LEU A 50 3.06 -10.74 9.94
C LEU A 50 2.75 -12.25 9.89
N LEU A 51 1.59 -12.64 10.41
CA LEU A 51 1.25 -14.02 10.63
C LEU A 51 0.63 -14.74 9.41
N GLU A 52 0.01 -14.08 8.39
CA GLU A 52 -0.62 -14.94 7.37
C GLU A 52 -0.97 -14.47 5.93
N GLU A 53 -1.04 -13.19 5.51
CA GLU A 53 -1.84 -12.92 4.28
C GLU A 53 -1.22 -12.11 3.12
N ASP A 54 -0.13 -11.36 3.28
CA ASP A 54 0.35 -10.49 2.18
C ASP A 54 1.60 -11.01 1.45
N GLN A 55 2.31 -12.01 2.00
CA GLN A 55 3.59 -12.47 1.46
C GLN A 55 3.48 -12.91 0.00
N HIS A 56 2.40 -13.60 -0.36
CA HIS A 56 2.19 -14.03 -1.75
C HIS A 56 2.02 -12.87 -2.73
N TRP A 57 1.49 -11.72 -2.28
CA TRP A 57 1.39 -10.53 -3.14
C TRP A 57 2.76 -9.91 -3.38
N TYR A 58 3.60 -9.86 -2.36
CA TYR A 58 4.99 -9.42 -2.52
C TYR A 58 5.75 -10.34 -3.47
N ASP A 59 5.63 -11.65 -3.30
CA ASP A 59 6.31 -12.63 -4.17
C ASP A 59 5.82 -12.51 -5.63
N THR A 60 4.50 -12.40 -5.84
CA THR A 60 3.89 -12.20 -7.16
C THR A 60 4.39 -10.92 -7.84
N LEU A 61 4.46 -9.81 -7.10
CA LEU A 61 4.95 -8.54 -7.64
C LEU A 61 6.45 -8.58 -7.92
N ASN A 62 7.25 -9.24 -7.09
CA ASN A 62 8.68 -9.43 -7.32
C ASN A 62 8.94 -10.22 -8.61
N GLU A 63 8.19 -11.29 -8.86
CA GLU A 63 8.30 -12.07 -10.11
C GLU A 63 7.85 -11.25 -11.33
N ALA A 64 6.74 -10.52 -11.19
CA ALA A 64 6.19 -9.69 -12.25
C ALA A 64 7.15 -8.58 -12.69
N ILE A 65 7.92 -7.98 -11.76
CA ILE A 65 8.91 -6.94 -12.08
C ILE A 65 10.00 -7.46 -13.04
N GLN A 66 10.37 -8.73 -12.92
CA GLN A 66 11.41 -9.33 -13.77
C GLN A 66 10.89 -9.70 -15.17
N THR A 67 9.57 -9.82 -15.34
CA THR A 67 8.98 -10.47 -16.51
C THR A 67 7.99 -9.59 -17.29
N ARG A 68 7.48 -8.51 -16.68
CA ARG A 68 6.40 -7.68 -17.24
C ARG A 68 6.84 -6.26 -17.51
N ALA A 69 6.21 -5.64 -18.51
CA ALA A 69 6.38 -4.20 -18.75
C ALA A 69 5.68 -3.38 -17.66
N PRO A 70 6.14 -2.15 -17.35
CA PRO A 70 5.58 -1.32 -16.27
C PRO A 70 4.06 -1.09 -16.35
N PHE A 71 3.47 -0.98 -17.55
CA PHE A 71 2.02 -0.85 -17.69
C PHE A 71 1.26 -2.10 -17.23
N GLN A 72 1.79 -3.30 -17.49
CA GLN A 72 1.19 -4.57 -17.05
C GLN A 72 1.36 -4.76 -15.55
N LEU A 73 2.47 -4.26 -15.00
CA LEU A 73 2.72 -4.24 -13.55
C LEU A 73 1.70 -3.36 -12.83
N ARG A 74 1.33 -2.20 -13.39
CA ARG A 74 0.25 -1.35 -12.86
C ARG A 74 -1.11 -2.04 -12.87
N SER A 75 -1.46 -2.75 -13.96
CA SER A 75 -2.71 -3.53 -14.00
C SER A 75 -2.75 -4.65 -12.96
N LEU A 76 -1.62 -5.33 -12.73
CA LEU A 76 -1.50 -6.33 -11.68
C LEU A 76 -1.67 -5.71 -10.29
N PHE A 77 -1.01 -4.58 -10.03
CA PHE A 77 -1.14 -3.85 -8.77
C PHE A 77 -2.59 -3.44 -8.49
N ALA A 78 -3.31 -2.91 -9.49
CA ALA A 78 -4.73 -2.57 -9.37
C ALA A 78 -5.59 -3.81 -9.06
N THR A 79 -5.33 -4.94 -9.74
CA THR A 79 -6.03 -6.21 -9.50
C THR A 79 -5.82 -6.71 -8.07
N ILE A 80 -4.59 -6.62 -7.57
CA ILE A 80 -4.24 -6.97 -6.19
C ILE A 80 -4.93 -6.01 -5.20
N GLY A 81 -4.99 -4.71 -5.54
CA GLY A 81 -5.69 -3.70 -4.73
C GLY A 81 -7.19 -3.96 -4.60
N ASP A 82 -7.85 -4.28 -5.71
CA ASP A 82 -9.30 -4.48 -5.76
C ASP A 82 -9.73 -5.82 -5.17
N PHE A 83 -8.98 -6.90 -5.43
CA PHE A 83 -9.40 -8.27 -5.12
C PHE A 83 -8.54 -8.95 -4.07
N GLY A 84 -7.34 -8.46 -3.81
CA GLY A 84 -6.31 -9.22 -3.11
C GLY A 84 -6.43 -9.32 -1.58
N LYS A 85 -7.44 -8.70 -0.96
CA LYS A 85 -7.52 -8.60 0.52
C LYS A 85 -6.20 -8.17 1.18
N VAL A 86 -5.41 -7.32 0.50
CA VAL A 86 -4.12 -6.85 1.00
C VAL A 86 -4.32 -6.14 2.35
N ASN A 87 -3.52 -6.51 3.34
CA ASN A 87 -3.61 -5.93 4.67
C ASN A 87 -3.12 -4.48 4.72
N ASP A 88 -2.11 -4.15 3.94
CA ASP A 88 -1.49 -2.82 3.91
C ASP A 88 -1.15 -2.37 2.47
N ILE A 89 -2.17 -1.86 1.77
CA ILE A 89 -2.01 -1.25 0.43
C ILE A 89 -0.99 -0.08 0.43
N PRO A 90 -0.98 0.83 1.43
CA PRO A 90 0.04 1.88 1.50
C PRO A 90 1.47 1.35 1.53
N GLU A 91 1.76 0.33 2.34
CA GLU A 91 3.09 -0.31 2.41
C GLU A 91 3.44 -0.99 1.07
N LEU A 92 2.48 -1.71 0.46
CA LEU A 92 2.65 -2.33 -0.85
C LEU A 92 2.98 -1.29 -1.94
N TRP A 93 2.24 -0.18 -1.97
CA TRP A 93 2.49 0.94 -2.87
C TRP A 93 3.88 1.53 -2.66
N PHE A 94 4.25 1.86 -1.42
CA PHE A 94 5.53 2.50 -1.11
C PHE A 94 6.72 1.64 -1.57
N ARG A 95 6.59 0.32 -1.46
CA ARG A 95 7.61 -0.64 -1.87
C ARG A 95 7.79 -0.74 -3.39
N TYR A 96 6.70 -0.64 -4.17
CA TYR A 96 6.73 -0.92 -5.61
C TYR A 96 6.56 0.30 -6.52
N LYS A 97 6.31 1.49 -5.97
CA LYS A 97 6.07 2.74 -6.72
C LYS A 97 7.13 3.05 -7.80
N ASP A 98 8.40 2.72 -7.54
CA ASP A 98 9.50 3.05 -8.46
C ASP A 98 9.47 2.12 -9.69
N ALA A 99 9.22 0.82 -9.50
CA ALA A 99 9.04 -0.13 -10.60
C ALA A 99 7.74 0.17 -11.40
N LEU A 100 6.67 0.57 -10.70
CA LEU A 100 5.40 0.94 -11.32
C LEU A 100 5.47 2.23 -12.15
N SER A 101 6.49 3.06 -11.93
CA SER A 101 6.69 4.35 -12.61
C SER A 101 7.93 4.40 -13.49
N GLU A 102 8.61 3.26 -13.69
CA GLU A 102 9.90 3.20 -14.39
C GLU A 102 9.82 3.73 -15.83
N ASP A 103 8.77 3.37 -16.57
CA ASP A 103 8.53 3.86 -17.93
C ASP A 103 8.31 5.37 -17.99
N PHE A 104 7.61 5.92 -17.00
CA PHE A 104 7.47 7.37 -16.87
C PHE A 104 8.83 8.01 -16.62
N VAL A 105 9.61 7.52 -15.64
CA VAL A 105 10.93 8.08 -15.33
C VAL A 105 11.86 8.07 -16.55
N ARG A 106 11.91 6.94 -17.29
CA ARG A 106 12.71 6.81 -18.51
C ARG A 106 12.31 7.83 -19.58
N GLN A 107 11.00 7.99 -19.79
CA GLN A 107 10.48 8.95 -20.77
C GLN A 107 10.80 10.42 -20.42
N TYR A 108 10.94 10.76 -19.12
CA TYR A 108 11.32 12.11 -18.69
C TYR A 108 12.82 12.33 -18.60
N SER A 109 13.64 11.30 -18.35
CA SER A 109 15.10 11.43 -18.35
C SER A 109 15.67 11.73 -19.74
N GLU A 110 14.98 11.30 -20.79
CA GLU A 110 15.40 11.51 -22.18
C GLU A 110 14.93 12.86 -22.76
N ASP A 111 13.84 13.44 -22.22
CA ASP A 111 13.15 14.58 -22.86
C ASP A 111 13.22 15.90 -22.07
N SER A 112 13.61 15.90 -20.78
CA SER A 112 13.64 17.15 -19.99
C SER A 112 14.57 17.09 -18.77
N GLY A 113 15.42 18.12 -18.59
CA GLY A 113 16.10 18.40 -17.33
C GLY A 113 15.13 18.54 -16.14
N PRO A 114 15.65 18.63 -14.89
CA PRO A 114 14.91 18.29 -13.69
C PRO A 114 13.83 19.32 -13.35
N GLN A 115 12.63 19.20 -13.93
CA GLN A 115 11.44 19.88 -13.42
C GLN A 115 10.11 19.46 -14.07
N TYR A 116 9.13 19.25 -13.18
CA TYR A 116 7.68 19.11 -13.36
C TYR A 116 7.15 17.78 -13.93
N VAL A 117 6.88 16.85 -13.00
CA VAL A 117 5.82 15.86 -13.18
C VAL A 117 4.50 16.62 -13.37
N ASN A 118 4.02 16.71 -14.60
CA ASN A 118 2.80 17.45 -14.95
C ASN A 118 1.60 16.86 -14.16
N LEU A 119 0.82 17.70 -13.49
CA LEU A 119 -0.36 17.31 -12.71
C LEU A 119 -1.38 16.51 -13.55
N GLN A 120 -1.42 16.71 -14.86
CA GLN A 120 -2.28 15.94 -15.76
C GLN A 120 -1.79 14.49 -15.95
N LYS A 121 -0.47 14.30 -15.89
CA LYS A 121 0.21 12.99 -16.00
C LYS A 121 0.26 12.26 -14.66
N LEU A 122 0.41 13.00 -13.55
CA LEU A 122 0.14 12.48 -12.20
C LEU A 122 -1.33 12.09 -12.05
N ARG A 123 -2.27 12.87 -12.62
CA ARG A 123 -3.69 12.49 -12.68
C ARG A 123 -3.94 11.27 -13.55
N SER A 124 -3.27 11.09 -14.70
CA SER A 124 -3.42 9.85 -15.47
C SER A 124 -2.84 8.64 -14.73
N PHE A 125 -1.73 8.82 -14.02
CA PHE A 125 -1.13 7.77 -13.19
C PHE A 125 -2.03 7.41 -12.00
N LEU A 126 -2.60 8.41 -11.32
CA LEU A 126 -3.54 8.23 -10.21
C LEU A 126 -4.91 7.72 -10.68
N SER A 127 -5.38 8.10 -11.87
CA SER A 127 -6.63 7.62 -12.50
C SER A 127 -6.57 6.16 -12.96
N ILE A 128 -5.37 5.56 -12.97
CA ILE A 128 -5.17 4.12 -13.23
C ILE A 128 -5.15 3.33 -11.90
N ILE A 129 -5.00 4.02 -10.77
CA ILE A 129 -4.84 3.41 -9.43
C ILE A 129 -6.08 3.66 -8.53
N ILE A 130 -6.98 4.58 -8.92
CA ILE A 130 -8.26 4.92 -8.24
C ILE A 130 -9.36 5.00 -9.30
#